data_AF-A0A7U9XBD7-F1
#
_entry.id   AF-A0A7U9XBD7-F1
#
_cell.length_a   1.000
_cell.length_b   1.000
_cell.length_c   1.000
_cell.angle_alpha   90.00
_cell.angle_beta   90.00
_cell.angle_gamma   90.00
#
_symmetry.space_group_name_H-M   'P 1'
#
loop_
_entity.id
_entity.type
_entity.pdbx_description
1 polymer ?
#
loop_
_entity_poly.entity_id
_entity_poly.type
_entity_poly.pdbx_seq_one_letter_code
_entity_poly.pdbx_strand_id
1 'polypeptide(L)' 'MSFEIVRNDIVNMQVDAVVNTANPNPVIGSGVDSGIHKKAGHELLLARQKIGCIDFGDAVITAGFNLDAK' A
#
# COMPACT_ATOMS: atom_id res chain seq x y z
N MET A 1 0.71 10.33 -22.16
CA MET A 1 2.03 10.69 -21.59
C MET A 1 2.42 9.59 -20.62
N SER A 2 3.68 9.17 -20.56
CA SER A 2 4.11 8.02 -19.74
C SER A 2 4.47 8.38 -18.29
N PHE A 3 4.57 9.67 -17.95
CA PHE A 3 4.94 10.13 -16.62
C PHE A 3 4.25 11.47 -16.31
N GLU A 4 3.69 11.57 -15.11
CA GLU A 4 2.96 12.73 -14.61
C GLU A 4 3.33 12.97 -13.15
N ILE A 5 3.37 14.24 -12.73
CA ILE A 5 3.51 14.63 -11.33
C ILE A 5 2.16 15.13 -10.87
N VAL A 6 1.54 14.41 -9.92
CA VAL A 6 0.22 14.72 -9.40
C VAL A 6 0.34 15.08 -7.92
N ARG A 7 -0.19 16.25 -7.52
CA ARG A 7 -0.31 16.63 -6.11
C ARG A 7 -1.66 16.15 -5.56
N ASN A 8 -1.67 14.95 -5.00
CA ASN A 8 -2.85 14.34 -4.37
C ASN A 8 -2.43 13.43 -3.20
N ASP A 9 -3.40 12.95 -2.44
CA ASP A 9 -3.20 11.84 -1.50
C ASP A 9 -3.26 10.51 -2.25
N ILE A 10 -2.23 9.66 -2.07
CA ILE A 10 -2.08 8.40 -2.81
C ILE A 10 -3.24 7.43 -2.55
N VAL A 11 -3.90 7.52 -1.40
CA VAL A 11 -5.01 6.63 -1.03
C VAL A 11 -6.29 6.86 -1.84
N ASN A 12 -6.37 7.99 -2.56
CA ASN A 12 -7.50 8.38 -3.41
C ASN A 12 -7.19 8.25 -4.91
N MET A 13 -6.07 7.64 -5.28
CA MET A 13 -5.66 7.51 -6.68
C MET A 13 -6.43 6.39 -7.37
N GLN A 14 -7.14 6.73 -8.45
CA GLN A 14 -7.83 5.77 -9.32
C GLN A 14 -6.85 5.23 -10.36
N VAL A 15 -6.06 4.24 -9.96
CA VAL A 15 -4.98 3.65 -10.76
C VAL A 15 -4.98 2.13 -10.60
N ASP A 16 -4.22 1.43 -11.42
CA ASP A 16 -4.13 -0.03 -11.33
C ASP A 16 -3.36 -0.52 -10.10
N ALA A 17 -2.41 0.27 -9.58
CA ALA A 17 -1.69 -0.04 -8.35
C ALA A 17 -1.13 1.24 -7.70
N VAL A 18 -1.04 1.23 -6.38
CA VAL A 18 -0.27 2.21 -5.60
C VAL A 18 0.89 1.50 -4.91
N VAL A 19 2.03 2.17 -4.80
CA VAL A 19 3.21 1.62 -4.11
C VAL A 19 3.26 2.17 -2.70
N ASN A 20 3.23 1.29 -1.71
CA ASN A 20 3.36 1.62 -0.30
C ASN A 20 4.81 1.46 0.17
N THR A 21 5.29 2.37 1.00
CA THR A 21 6.51 2.15 1.80
C THR A 21 6.15 1.28 3.00
N ALA A 22 6.61 0.03 3.02
CA ALA A 22 6.29 -0.91 4.09
C ALA A 22 7.49 -1.17 5.01
N ASN A 23 7.21 -1.53 6.27
CA ASN A 23 8.22 -2.11 7.16
C ASN A 23 8.57 -3.54 6.71
N PRO A 24 9.82 -4.01 6.90
CA PRO A 24 10.17 -5.41 6.66
C PRO A 24 9.26 -6.38 7.42
N ASN A 25 8.89 -6.04 8.65
CA ASN A 25 7.91 -6.80 9.43
C ASN A 25 6.47 -6.43 9.03
N PRO A 26 5.50 -7.38 9.14
CA PRO A 26 4.11 -7.14 8.78
C PRO A 26 3.36 -6.35 9.87
N VAL A 27 3.74 -5.08 10.03
CA VAL A 27 3.17 -4.12 10.99
C VAL A 27 2.71 -2.86 10.26
N ILE A 28 1.78 -2.12 10.86
CA ILE A 28 1.38 -0.81 10.38
C ILE A 28 2.35 0.23 10.95
N GLY A 29 3.05 0.93 10.06
CA GLY A 29 3.91 2.07 10.38
C GLY A 29 3.13 3.38 10.51
N SER A 30 3.77 4.48 10.12
CA SER A 30 3.21 5.83 10.19
C SER A 30 3.22 6.51 8.81
N GLY A 31 2.61 7.69 8.71
CA GLY A 31 2.58 8.46 7.46
C GLY A 31 1.71 7.81 6.39
N VAL A 32 2.27 7.63 5.19
CA VAL A 32 1.53 7.08 4.04
C VAL A 32 1.07 5.64 4.31
N ASP A 33 1.90 4.85 4.99
CA ASP A 33 1.58 3.45 5.32
C ASP A 33 0.31 3.33 6.17
N SER A 34 0.21 4.13 7.24
CA SER A 34 -1.00 4.15 8.06
C SER A 34 -2.20 4.73 7.33
N GLY A 35 -2.00 5.69 6.42
CA GLY A 35 -3.04 6.21 5.53
C GLY A 35 -3.61 5.12 4.61
N ILE A 36 -2.73 4.35 3.97
CA ILE A 36 -3.10 3.23 3.09
C ILE A 36 -3.84 2.16 3.89
N HIS A 37 -3.32 1.73 5.04
CA HIS A 37 -4.01 0.74 5.89
C HIS A 37 -5.38 1.23 6.39
N LYS A 38 -5.49 2.51 6.77
CA LYS A 38 -6.74 3.10 7.24
C LYS A 38 -7.82 3.12 6.14
N LYS A 39 -7.44 3.42 4.90
CA LYS A 39 -8.38 3.44 3.76
C LYS A 39 -8.66 2.04 3.24
N ALA A 40 -7.64 1.19 3.08
CA ALA A 40 -7.77 -0.17 2.54
C ALA A 40 -8.60 -1.10 3.44
N GLY A 41 -8.53 -0.92 4.76
CA GLY A 41 -9.21 -1.78 5.74
C GLY A 41 -8.26 -2.79 6.40
N HIS A 42 -8.78 -3.50 7.40
CA HIS A 42 -8.01 -4.45 8.21
C HIS A 42 -7.50 -5.65 7.40
N GLU A 43 -8.22 -6.00 6.33
CA GLU A 43 -7.92 -7.08 5.41
C GLU A 43 -6.52 -6.94 4.77
N LEU A 44 -6.06 -5.70 4.56
CA LEU A 44 -4.72 -5.45 4.06
C LEU A 44 -3.64 -5.90 5.04
N LEU A 45 -3.82 -5.67 6.35
CA LEU A 45 -2.85 -6.13 7.36
C LEU A 45 -2.86 -7.66 7.43
N LEU A 46 -4.03 -8.30 7.35
CA LEU A 46 -4.13 -9.76 7.33
C LEU A 46 -3.43 -10.37 6.11
N ALA A 47 -3.57 -9.77 4.93
CA ALA A 47 -2.83 -10.19 3.74
C ALA A 47 -1.32 -9.98 3.90
N ARG A 48 -0.92 -8.80 4.43
CA ARG A 48 0.49 -8.49 4.71
C ARG A 48 1.12 -9.48 5.70
N GLN A 49 0.40 -9.90 6.74
CA GLN A 49 0.87 -10.91 7.70
C GLN A 49 1.12 -12.28 7.08
N LYS A 50 0.31 -12.69 6.09
CA LYS A 50 0.51 -13.95 5.36
C LYS A 50 1.78 -13.95 4.50
N ILE A 51 2.23 -12.78 4.05
CA ILE A 51 3.46 -12.64 3.24
C ILE A 51 4.71 -12.81 4.11
N GLY A 52 4.71 -12.36 5.38
CA GLY A 52 5.86 -12.49 6.28
C GLY A 52 6.87 -11.34 6.14
N CYS A 53 8.17 -11.62 6.23
CA CYS A 53 9.19 -10.57 6.08
C CYS A 53 9.30 -10.13 4.61
N ILE A 54 9.52 -8.84 4.36
CA ILE A 54 9.91 -8.32 3.04
C ILE A 54 11.29 -7.70 3.20
N ASP A 55 12.26 -8.17 2.42
CA ASP A 55 13.64 -7.68 2.49
C ASP A 55 13.76 -6.29 1.85
N PHE A 56 14.79 -5.53 2.26
CA PHE A 56 15.04 -4.21 1.70
C PHE A 56 15.31 -4.29 0.19
N GLY A 57 14.51 -3.56 -0.60
CA GLY A 57 14.61 -3.55 -2.06
C GLY A 57 13.63 -4.50 -2.77
N ASP A 58 12.99 -5.40 -2.02
CA ASP A 58 11.95 -6.27 -2.56
C ASP A 58 10.57 -5.61 -2.52
N ALA A 59 9.68 -6.11 -3.37
CA ALA A 59 8.29 -5.70 -3.43
C ALA A 59 7.38 -6.93 -3.55
N VAL A 60 6.20 -6.81 -2.96
CA VAL A 60 5.16 -7.83 -2.98
C VAL A 60 3.82 -7.16 -3.30
N ILE A 61 2.85 -7.96 -3.75
CA ILE A 61 1.53 -7.45 -4.14
C ILE A 61 0.43 -8.01 -3.25
N THR A 62 -0.55 -7.16 -2.95
CA THR A 62 -1.84 -7.52 -2.35
C THR A 62 -2.95 -6.93 -3.21
N ALA A 63 -4.20 -7.34 -2.99
CA ALA A 63 -5.34 -6.58 -3.52
C ALA A 63 -5.40 -5.18 -2.88
N GLY A 64 -6.03 -4.21 -3.55
CA GLY A 64 -6.26 -2.87 -3.02
C GLY A 64 -7.33 -2.78 -1.91
N PHE A 65 -8.18 -3.80 -1.77
CA PHE A 65 -9.30 -3.83 -0.83
C PHE A 65 -10.23 -2.61 -0.99
N ASN A 66 -10.36 -1.77 0.03
CA ASN A 66 -11.20 -0.56 -0.01
C ASN A 66 -10.47 0.67 -0.59
N LEU A 67 -9.24 0.53 -1.11
CA LEU A 67 -8.60 1.59 -1.88
C LEU A 67 -9.35 1.82 -3.19
N ASP A 68 -9.22 3.03 -3.72
CA ASP A 68 -9.73 3.36 -5.06
C ASP A 68 -8.83 2.73 -6.16
N ALA A 69 -7.62 2.30 -5.79
CA ALA A 69 -6.72 1.50 -6.62
C ALA A 69 -7.09 0.00 -6.56
N LYS A 70 -6.82 -0.72 -7.64
CA LYS A 70 -7.19 -2.14 -7.79
C LYS A 70 -6.38 -3.07 -6.87
#